data_AF-A0A1F7CI35-F1
#
_entry.id   AF-A0A1F7CI35-F1
#
_cell.length_a   1.000
_cell.length_b   1.000
_cell.length_c   1.000
_cell.angle_alpha   90.00
_cell.angle_beta   90.00
_cell.angle_gamma   90.00
#
_symmetry.space_group_name_H-M   'P 1'
#
loop_
_entity.id
_entity.type
_entity.pdbx_description
1 polymer ?
#
loop_
_entity_poly.entity_id
_entity_poly.type
_entity_poly.pdbx_seq_one_letter_code
_entity_poly.pdbx_strand_id
1 'polypeptide(L)'
;MSVHYPSMNPRPRELGPEEHFSASMPLSDRKALFLAQLDITERTLHVLEELGVITVGALEGHSRGALLGIKNFGTARIRDIDKGLALIGLQLADDGMFVDVFNNHDVTNFRGKCGG
;
A
#
# COMPACT_ATOMS: atom_id res chain seq x y z
N MET A 1 -24.10 -19.85 -35.01
CA MET A 1 -22.86 -19.21 -34.51
C MET A 1 -22.87 -19.31 -33.00
N SER A 2 -22.25 -20.35 -32.44
CA SER A 2 -22.19 -20.55 -30.99
C SER A 2 -20.82 -20.13 -30.50
N VAL A 3 -20.78 -19.09 -29.67
CA VAL A 3 -19.56 -18.71 -28.96
C VAL A 3 -19.30 -19.76 -27.87
N HIS A 4 -18.24 -20.53 -28.06
CA HIS A 4 -17.77 -21.53 -27.10
C HIS A 4 -16.87 -20.82 -26.09
N TYR A 5 -17.40 -20.53 -24.90
CA TYR A 5 -16.58 -20.13 -23.76
C TYR A 5 -15.97 -21.39 -23.13
N PRO A 6 -14.64 -21.50 -22.99
CA PRO A 6 -14.04 -22.63 -22.30
C PRO A 6 -14.43 -22.58 -20.82
N SER A 7 -15.02 -23.69 -20.36
CA SER A 7 -15.35 -23.96 -18.96
C SER A 7 -14.08 -23.94 -18.10
N MET A 8 -13.90 -22.87 -17.32
CA MET A 8 -13.00 -22.82 -16.19
C MET A 8 -13.80 -22.38 -14.97
N ASN A 9 -14.42 -23.35 -14.32
CA ASN A 9 -14.74 -23.23 -12.90
C ASN A 9 -13.73 -24.06 -12.12
N PRO A 10 -13.25 -23.53 -10.99
CA PRO A 10 -13.51 -24.27 -9.78
C PRO A 10 -14.37 -23.44 -8.83
N ARG A 11 -15.37 -24.12 -8.30
CA ARG A 11 -16.35 -23.63 -7.34
C ARG A 11 -15.63 -22.90 -6.19
N PRO A 12 -16.09 -21.72 -5.77
CA PRO A 12 -15.61 -21.15 -4.52
C PRO A 12 -16.02 -22.11 -3.40
N ARG A 13 -15.03 -22.73 -2.76
CA ARG A 13 -15.23 -23.38 -1.46
C ARG A 13 -15.77 -22.28 -0.55
N GLU A 14 -16.92 -22.50 0.06
CA GLU A 14 -17.47 -21.66 1.13
C GLU A 14 -16.51 -21.70 2.32
N LEU A 15 -15.49 -20.84 2.26
CA LEU A 15 -14.58 -20.54 3.35
C LEU A 15 -15.22 -19.38 4.10
N GLY A 16 -15.37 -19.52 5.42
CA GLY A 16 -16.14 -18.60 6.28
C GLY A 16 -15.72 -17.13 6.15
N PRO A 17 -16.58 -16.20 6.61
CA PRO A 17 -16.56 -14.78 6.22
C PRO A 17 -15.33 -13.95 6.64
N GLU A 18 -14.35 -14.49 7.36
CA GLU A 18 -13.41 -13.63 8.10
C GLU A 18 -11.97 -13.55 7.54
N GLU A 19 -11.49 -14.45 6.67
CA GLU A 19 -10.02 -14.65 6.57
C GLU A 19 -9.33 -14.59 5.19
N HIS A 20 -9.93 -14.12 4.09
CA HIS A 20 -9.19 -14.04 2.79
C HIS A 20 -9.61 -12.88 1.86
N PHE A 21 -9.84 -11.68 2.38
CA PHE A 21 -10.17 -10.50 1.55
C PHE A 21 -8.99 -10.00 0.68
N SER A 22 -7.73 -10.27 1.04
CA SER A 22 -6.60 -9.46 0.55
C SER A 22 -5.73 -10.07 -0.56
N ALA A 23 -5.73 -11.39 -0.79
CA ALA A 23 -4.80 -12.01 -1.74
C ALA A 23 -5.41 -12.39 -3.11
N SER A 24 -6.67 -12.82 -3.15
CA SER A 24 -7.33 -13.27 -4.40
C SER A 24 -7.95 -12.14 -5.22
N MET A 25 -8.01 -10.91 -4.70
CA MET A 25 -8.59 -9.78 -5.43
C MET A 25 -7.63 -9.33 -6.55
N PRO A 26 -8.09 -9.22 -7.82
CA PRO A 26 -7.23 -8.85 -8.92
C PRO A 26 -6.66 -7.46 -8.72
N LEU A 27 -5.40 -7.24 -9.15
CA LEU A 27 -4.69 -5.98 -8.94
C LEU A 27 -5.47 -4.76 -9.48
N SER A 28 -6.19 -4.96 -10.59
CA SER A 28 -7.07 -3.95 -11.19
C SER A 28 -8.17 -3.47 -10.24
N ASP A 29 -8.75 -4.36 -9.45
CA ASP A 29 -9.81 -4.04 -8.48
C ASP A 29 -9.24 -3.24 -7.30
N ARG A 30 -8.03 -3.61 -6.84
CA ARG A 30 -7.35 -2.89 -5.75
C ARG A 30 -7.01 -1.45 -6.12
N LYS A 31 -6.64 -1.21 -7.38
CA LYS A 31 -6.37 0.15 -7.90
C LYS A 31 -7.63 1.01 -7.99
N ALA A 32 -8.81 0.42 -8.09
CA ALA A 32 -10.08 1.13 -8.13
C ALA A 32 -10.56 1.56 -6.73
N LEU A 33 -9.92 1.10 -5.65
CA LEU A 33 -10.29 1.48 -4.29
C LEU A 33 -10.06 2.97 -4.04
N PHE A 34 -11.00 3.57 -3.31
CA PHE A 34 -10.88 4.93 -2.83
C PHE A 34 -9.87 5.00 -1.68
N LEU A 35 -9.07 6.05 -1.65
CA LEU A 35 -8.09 6.25 -0.57
C LEU A 35 -8.75 6.36 0.80
N ALA A 36 -9.98 6.88 0.86
CA ALA A 36 -10.78 6.94 2.09
C ALA A 36 -11.17 5.55 2.66
N GLN A 37 -11.04 4.47 1.88
CA GLN A 37 -11.24 3.10 2.35
C GLN A 37 -9.96 2.48 2.92
N LEU A 38 -8.81 3.13 2.77
CA LEU A 38 -7.55 2.70 3.34
C LEU A 38 -7.35 3.34 4.71
N ASP A 39 -6.54 2.73 5.55
CA ASP A 39 -6.19 3.23 6.90
C ASP A 39 -5.18 4.40 6.80
N ILE A 40 -5.60 5.48 6.14
CA ILE A 40 -4.84 6.72 5.94
C ILE A 40 -5.52 7.82 6.75
N THR A 41 -4.72 8.67 7.39
CA THR A 41 -5.17 9.83 8.15
C THR A 41 -5.96 10.82 7.27
N GLU A 42 -7.07 11.35 7.81
CA GLU A 42 -7.90 12.37 7.16
C GLU A 42 -7.08 13.59 6.68
N ARG A 43 -6.03 13.97 7.40
CA ARG A 43 -5.14 15.07 7.01
C ARG A 43 -4.43 14.78 5.70
N THR A 44 -3.94 13.55 5.54
CA THR A 44 -3.24 13.09 4.34
C THR A 44 -4.21 12.94 3.19
N LEU A 45 -5.39 12.36 3.44
CA LEU A 45 -6.48 12.28 2.47
C LEU A 45 -6.88 13.65 1.93
N HIS A 46 -7.11 14.64 2.79
CA HIS A 46 -7.54 15.97 2.36
C HIS A 46 -6.57 16.64 1.35
N VAL A 47 -5.25 16.43 1.53
CA VAL A 47 -4.27 16.99 0.57
C VAL A 47 -4.18 16.14 -0.69
N LEU A 48 -4.38 14.82 -0.61
CA LEU A 48 -4.50 13.99 -1.81
C LEU A 48 -5.74 14.37 -2.62
N GLU A 49 -6.87 14.63 -1.97
CA GLU A 49 -8.08 15.15 -2.61
C GLU A 49 -7.87 16.53 -3.24
N GLU A 50 -7.14 17.44 -2.58
CA GLU A 50 -6.76 18.74 -3.14
C GLU A 50 -5.88 18.61 -4.40
N LEU A 51 -5.06 17.55 -4.47
CA LEU A 51 -4.27 17.20 -5.65
C LEU A 51 -5.08 16.44 -6.72
N GLY A 52 -6.35 16.11 -6.46
CA GLY A 52 -7.20 15.31 -7.34
C GLY A 52 -6.92 13.80 -7.29
N VAL A 53 -6.13 13.34 -6.31
CA VAL A 53 -5.77 11.94 -6.11
C VAL A 53 -6.76 11.32 -5.12
N ILE A 54 -7.80 10.66 -5.65
CA ILE A 54 -8.90 10.09 -4.85
C ILE A 54 -8.88 8.55 -4.78
N THR A 55 -8.18 7.90 -5.71
CA THR A 55 -8.08 6.45 -5.82
C THR A 55 -6.64 5.97 -5.74
N VAL A 56 -6.47 4.69 -5.38
CA VAL A 56 -5.16 4.03 -5.33
C VAL A 56 -4.47 4.05 -6.69
N GLY A 57 -5.21 3.85 -7.78
CA GLY A 57 -4.65 3.90 -9.14
C GLY A 57 -4.16 5.29 -9.54
N ALA A 58 -4.83 6.36 -9.08
CA ALA A 58 -4.35 7.73 -9.29
C ALA A 58 -3.05 7.98 -8.50
N LEU A 59 -2.97 7.45 -7.29
CA LEU A 59 -1.80 7.57 -6.42
C LEU A 59 -0.57 6.85 -6.97
N GLU A 60 -0.73 5.68 -7.62
CA GLU A 60 0.38 4.93 -8.25
C GLU A 60 1.11 5.74 -9.33
N GLY A 61 0.43 6.68 -9.99
CA GLY A 61 1.05 7.59 -10.95
C GLY A 61 2.03 8.59 -10.31
N HIS A 62 2.05 8.69 -8.98
CA HIS A 62 2.94 9.57 -8.24
C HIS A 62 4.04 8.77 -7.52
N SER A 63 5.28 9.21 -7.68
CA SER A 63 6.38 8.67 -6.91
C SER A 63 6.46 9.30 -5.52
N ARG A 64 7.13 8.59 -4.61
CA ARG A 64 7.42 9.09 -3.26
C ARG A 64 8.18 10.44 -3.31
N GLY A 65 9.12 10.58 -4.24
CA GLY A 65 9.88 11.81 -4.45
C GLY A 65 9.00 12.97 -4.94
N ALA A 66 8.10 12.71 -5.89
CA ALA A 66 7.16 13.70 -6.40
C ALA A 66 6.23 14.23 -5.29
N LEU A 67 5.75 13.34 -4.41
CA LEU A 67 4.91 13.73 -3.27
C LEU A 67 5.71 14.53 -2.23
N LEU A 68 6.95 14.13 -1.90
CA LEU A 68 7.82 14.87 -0.97
C LEU A 68 8.19 16.29 -1.46
N GLY A 69 8.17 16.52 -2.77
CA GLY A 69 8.39 17.85 -3.35
C GLY A 69 7.24 18.83 -3.12
N ILE A 70 6.07 18.36 -2.69
CA ILE A 70 4.90 19.20 -2.45
C ILE A 70 5.03 19.86 -1.08
N LYS A 71 4.88 21.19 -1.03
CA LYS A 71 5.08 22.03 0.17
C LYS A 71 4.32 21.57 1.43
N ASN A 72 3.24 20.80 1.24
CA ASN A 72 2.37 20.30 2.33
C ASN A 72 2.59 18.80 2.66
N PHE A 73 3.54 18.15 1.99
CA PHE A 73 3.87 16.74 2.17
C PHE A 73 5.19 16.58 2.91
N GLY A 74 5.09 16.08 4.14
CA GLY A 74 6.24 15.65 4.92
C GLY A 74 6.40 14.13 4.91
N THR A 75 7.53 13.66 5.41
CA THR A 75 7.85 12.23 5.61
C THR A 75 6.78 11.47 6.39
N ALA A 76 6.11 12.14 7.34
CA ALA A 76 5.03 11.55 8.12
C ALA A 76 3.83 11.11 7.25
N ARG A 77 3.42 11.96 6.29
CA ARG A 77 2.29 11.67 5.40
C ARG A 77 2.61 10.58 4.39
N ILE A 78 3.84 10.58 3.87
CA ILE A 78 4.32 9.50 3.01
C ILE A 78 4.26 8.16 3.74
N ARG A 79 4.73 8.12 4.99
CA ARG A 79 4.68 6.90 5.80
C ARG A 79 3.24 6.43 6.03
N ASP A 80 2.31 7.36 6.13
CA ASP A 80 0.90 7.09 6.32
C ASP A 80 0.28 6.42 5.07
N ILE A 81 0.58 6.99 3.90
CA ILE A 81 0.20 6.40 2.60
C ILE A 81 0.79 5.00 2.43
N ASP A 82 2.07 4.85 2.78
CA ASP A 82 2.80 3.58 2.66
C ASP A 82 2.15 2.47 3.50
N LYS A 83 1.76 2.80 4.74
CA LYS A 83 1.01 1.89 5.61
C LYS A 83 -0.32 1.49 5.01
N GLY A 84 -1.10 2.46 4.51
CA GLY A 84 -2.40 2.18 3.89
C GLY A 84 -2.24 1.23 2.70
N LEU A 85 -1.30 1.52 1.80
CA LEU A 85 -1.06 0.68 0.62
C LEU A 85 -0.55 -0.72 0.98
N ALA A 86 0.29 -0.84 2.02
CA ALA A 86 0.81 -2.12 2.48
C ALA A 86 -0.30 -3.07 2.93
N LEU A 87 -1.43 -2.57 3.47
CA LEU A 87 -2.58 -3.39 3.87
C LEU A 87 -3.23 -4.12 2.69
N ILE A 88 -3.21 -3.52 1.51
CA ILE A 88 -3.74 -4.11 0.26
C ILE A 88 -2.65 -4.76 -0.60
N GLY A 89 -1.41 -4.83 -0.08
CA GLY A 89 -0.26 -5.42 -0.75
C GLY A 89 0.31 -4.57 -1.88
N LEU A 90 0.11 -3.25 -1.84
CA LEU A 90 0.68 -2.28 -2.78
C LEU A 90 1.72 -1.39 -2.11
N GLN A 91 2.55 -0.73 -2.91
CA GLN A 91 3.60 0.19 -2.45
C GLN A 91 3.74 1.35 -3.45
N LEU A 92 4.17 2.52 -2.98
CA LEU A 92 4.48 3.66 -3.84
C LEU A 92 5.71 3.39 -4.72
N ALA A 93 5.72 3.99 -5.91
CA ALA A 93 6.93 4.00 -6.74
C ALA A 93 8.03 4.82 -6.04
N ASP A 94 9.20 4.20 -5.87
CA ASP A 94 10.39 4.90 -5.40
C ASP A 94 11.06 5.58 -6.60
N ASP A 95 11.38 6.88 -6.46
CA ASP A 95 12.00 7.68 -7.53
C ASP A 95 13.50 7.33 -7.74
N GLY A 96 13.99 6.26 -7.11
CA GLY A 96 15.32 5.74 -7.34
C GLY A 96 16.38 6.41 -6.48
N MET A 97 16.31 6.18 -5.17
CA MET A 97 17.52 6.15 -4.35
C MET A 97 17.59 4.80 -3.65
N PHE A 98 18.44 3.93 -4.21
CA PHE A 98 18.79 2.63 -3.65
C PHE A 98 19.19 2.77 -2.18
N VAL A 99 18.28 2.42 -1.27
CA VAL A 99 18.63 2.09 0.12
C VAL A 99 18.89 0.59 0.15
N ASP A 100 20.18 0.24 0.19
CA ASP A 100 20.61 -1.10 0.54
C ASP A 100 19.96 -1.55 1.87
N VAL A 101 19.35 -2.74 1.81
CA VAL A 101 19.54 -3.81 2.81
C VAL A 101 18.94 -3.55 4.21
N PHE A 102 17.79 -4.19 4.45
CA PHE A 102 17.26 -4.65 5.75
C PHE A 102 17.11 -3.60 6.86
N ASN A 103 15.96 -2.94 6.93
CA ASN A 103 15.46 -2.44 8.22
C ASN A 103 14.62 -3.54 8.91
N ASN A 104 15.28 -4.64 9.24
CA ASN A 104 14.75 -5.70 10.08
C ASN A 104 14.96 -5.29 11.54
N HIS A 105 13.86 -5.13 12.26
CA HIS A 105 13.65 -5.51 13.66
C HIS A 105 14.74 -5.14 14.68
N ASP A 106 14.30 -4.31 15.64
CA ASP A 106 14.69 -4.33 17.05
C ASP A 106 16.02 -5.01 17.38
N VAL A 107 17.06 -4.19 17.58
CA VAL A 107 18.18 -4.54 18.48
C VAL A 107 18.19 -3.57 19.64
N THR A 108 17.06 -3.47 20.36
CA THR A 108 17.20 -3.14 21.76
C THR A 108 17.91 -4.33 22.42
N ASN A 109 18.88 -4.02 23.27
CA ASN A 109 19.49 -4.94 24.22
C ASN A 109 20.61 -5.86 23.71
N PHE A 110 21.83 -5.33 23.61
CA PHE A 110 23.02 -5.96 24.21
C PHE A 110 24.03 -4.87 24.57
N ARG A 111 23.74 -4.11 25.64
CA ARG A 111 24.80 -3.35 26.32
C ARG A 111 25.63 -4.36 27.09
N GLY A 112 26.83 -4.58 26.57
CA GLY A 112 27.81 -5.53 27.10
C GLY A 112 28.04 -5.39 28.59
N LYS A 113 28.11 -6.55 29.24
CA LYS A 113 28.63 -6.76 30.58
C LYS A 113 30.15 -6.58 30.49
N CYS A 114 30.65 -5.39 30.80
CA CYS A 114 32.09 -5.13 30.93
C CYS A 114 32.48 -5.21 32.42
N GLY A 115 33.29 -6.22 32.76
CA GLY A 115 34.39 -6.18 33.75
C GLY A 115 34.10 -5.91 35.24
N GLY A 116 34.65 -6.77 36.10
CA GLY A 116 34.82 -6.55 37.53
C GLY A 116 34.76 -7.83 38.34
#